data_AF-A0A0Q6WXV6-F1
#
_entry.id   AF-A0A0Q6WXV6-F1
#
_cell.length_a   1.000
_cell.length_b   1.000
_cell.length_c   1.000
_cell.angle_alpha   90.00
_cell.angle_beta   90.00
_cell.angle_gamma   90.00
#
_symmetry.space_group_name_H-M   'P 1'
#
loop_
_entity.id
_entity.type
_entity.pdbx_description
1 polymer ?
#
loop_
_entity_poly.entity_id
_entity_poly.type
_entity_poly.pdbx_seq_one_letter_code
_entity_poly.pdbx_strand_id
1 'polypeptide(L)'
;MRPGANHPWLGRLAPDLALTTGDGCTRLAELLASGRGLLLDLTGGSAIREAAAGWADRVDLVTAACPHHPERHAILLRPDGHTAWLRTADHGHADGLHQALQHWYGPATPSGAASAEASHS
;
A
#
# COMPACT_ATOMS: atom_id res chain seq x y z
N MET A 1 16.91 -20.04 5.04
CA MET A 1 16.83 -19.31 6.32
C MET A 1 16.37 -17.89 6.02
N ARG A 2 15.12 -17.53 6.31
CA ARG A 2 14.63 -16.16 6.11
C ARG A 2 14.35 -15.56 7.50
N PRO A 3 14.98 -14.44 7.88
CA PRO A 3 14.57 -13.70 9.07
C PRO A 3 13.22 -13.03 8.75
N GLY A 4 12.14 -13.79 8.88
CA GLY A 4 10.80 -13.24 8.91
C GLY A 4 10.58 -12.64 10.29
N ALA A 5 11.14 -11.44 10.52
CA ALA A 5 10.70 -10.57 11.59
C ALA A 5 9.23 -10.27 11.32
N ASN A 6 8.34 -11.11 11.85
CA ASN A 6 6.91 -10.96 11.69
C ASN A 6 6.51 -9.74 12.51
N HIS A 7 6.50 -8.57 11.86
CA HIS A 7 6.17 -7.31 12.52
C HIS A 7 4.81 -7.47 13.22
N PRO A 8 4.62 -7.00 14.47
CA PRO A 8 3.44 -7.32 15.28
C PRO A 8 2.07 -7.02 14.64
N TRP A 9 2.05 -6.17 13.62
CA TRP A 9 0.87 -5.77 12.87
C TRP A 9 0.56 -6.63 11.65
N LEU A 10 1.53 -7.36 11.10
CA LEU A 10 1.29 -8.20 9.92
C LEU A 10 0.21 -9.23 10.24
N GLY A 11 -0.82 -9.28 9.38
CA GLY A 11 -1.96 -10.16 9.54
C GLY A 11 -2.94 -9.75 10.65
N ARG A 12 -2.78 -8.60 11.31
CA ARG A 12 -3.72 -8.07 12.30
C ARG A 12 -4.54 -6.92 11.73
N LEU A 13 -5.73 -6.73 12.30
CA LEU A 13 -6.54 -5.54 12.07
C LEU A 13 -5.73 -4.30 12.48
N ALA A 14 -5.63 -3.33 11.56
CA ALA A 14 -4.98 -2.07 11.88
C ALA A 14 -5.85 -1.26 12.86
N PRO A 15 -5.25 -0.64 13.89
CA PRO A 15 -5.96 0.34 14.69
C PRO A 15 -6.39 1.53 13.83
N ASP A 16 -7.45 2.18 14.25
CA ASP A 16 -7.95 3.38 13.57
C ASP A 16 -6.99 4.55 13.76
N LEU A 17 -6.17 4.80 12.74
CA LEU A 17 -5.16 5.86 12.74
C LEU A 17 -5.79 7.20 12.39
N ALA A 18 -5.43 8.25 13.14
CA ALA A 18 -5.67 9.63 12.73
C ALA A 18 -4.63 10.03 11.68
N LEU A 19 -5.11 10.54 10.55
CA LEU A 19 -4.31 10.85 9.38
C LEU A 19 -4.57 12.28 8.91
N THR A 20 -3.54 12.93 8.36
CA THR A 20 -3.69 14.21 7.67
C THR A 20 -3.26 14.02 6.21
N THR A 21 -4.22 14.14 5.30
CA THR A 21 -4.00 14.09 3.84
C THR A 21 -3.90 15.50 3.27
N GLY A 22 -3.66 15.61 1.96
CA GLY A 22 -3.74 16.90 1.26
C GLY A 22 -5.13 17.56 1.33
N ASP A 23 -6.19 16.76 1.49
CA ASP A 23 -7.58 17.23 1.55
C ASP A 23 -8.06 17.53 2.98
N GLY A 24 -7.21 17.27 3.99
CA GLY A 24 -7.50 17.52 5.41
C GLY A 24 -7.34 16.30 6.31
N CYS A 25 -7.87 16.42 7.52
CA CYS A 25 -7.84 15.35 8.52
C CYS A 25 -8.87 14.27 8.22
N THR A 26 -8.48 13.01 8.36
CA THR A 26 -9.33 11.82 8.18
C THR A 26 -8.89 10.69 9.11
N ARG A 27 -9.60 9.57 9.07
CA ARG A 27 -9.32 8.35 9.81
C ARG A 27 -9.07 7.18 8.88
N LEU A 28 -8.28 6.20 9.34
CA LEU A 28 -8.00 5.00 8.56
C LEU A 28 -9.29 4.26 8.18
N ALA A 29 -10.24 4.17 9.09
CA ALA A 29 -11.53 3.55 8.83
C ALA A 29 -12.33 4.24 7.71
N GLU A 30 -12.22 5.57 7.59
CA GLU A 30 -12.89 6.34 6.52
C GLU A 30 -12.28 6.03 5.15
N LEU A 31 -10.94 5.91 5.07
CA LEU A 31 -10.26 5.54 3.83
C LEU A 31 -10.59 4.10 3.40
N LEU A 32 -10.78 3.18 4.35
CA LEU A 32 -11.16 1.80 4.09
C LEU A 32 -12.65 1.62 3.75
N ALA A 33 -13.49 2.66 3.94
CA ALA A 33 -14.92 2.59 3.66
C ALA A 33 -15.24 2.36 2.17
N SER A 34 -14.27 2.57 1.27
CA SER A 34 -14.40 2.23 -0.16
C SER A 34 -14.53 0.73 -0.42
N GLY A 35 -14.14 -0.12 0.55
CA GLY A 35 -14.09 -1.57 0.40
C GLY A 35 -12.98 -2.04 -0.56
N ARG A 36 -12.02 -1.17 -0.89
CA ARG A 36 -10.86 -1.48 -1.73
C ARG A 36 -9.62 -1.71 -0.89
N GLY A 37 -8.56 -2.25 -1.50
CA GLY A 37 -7.26 -2.28 -0.84
C GLY A 37 -6.76 -0.85 -0.63
N LEU A 38 -6.00 -0.61 0.44
CA LEU A 38 -5.44 0.70 0.74
C LEU A 38 -3.93 0.59 0.95
N LEU A 39 -3.17 1.39 0.20
CA LEU A 39 -1.75 1.60 0.39
C LEU A 39 -1.53 3.01 0.93
N LEU A 40 -1.22 3.09 2.22
CA LEU A 40 -0.92 4.33 2.90
C LEU A 40 0.58 4.61 2.78
N ASP A 41 0.94 5.73 2.14
CA ASP A 41 2.30 6.25 2.09
C ASP A 41 2.46 7.41 3.08
N LEU A 42 3.34 7.20 4.07
CA LEU A 42 3.65 8.19 5.10
C LEU A 42 4.96 8.94 4.82
N THR A 43 5.64 8.62 3.71
CA THR A 43 6.91 9.25 3.33
C THR A 43 6.76 10.37 2.32
N GLY A 44 5.67 10.38 1.54
CA GLY A 44 5.45 11.34 0.46
C GLY A 44 6.37 11.16 -0.77
N GLY A 45 7.15 10.08 -0.82
CA GLY A 45 8.07 9.79 -1.91
C GLY A 45 7.41 9.11 -3.11
N SER A 46 8.03 9.19 -4.29
CA SER A 46 7.49 8.56 -5.51
C SER A 46 7.63 7.04 -5.52
N ALA A 47 8.60 6.47 -4.79
CA ALA A 47 8.92 5.05 -4.84
C ALA A 47 7.73 4.11 -4.51
N ILE A 48 6.89 4.48 -3.53
CA ILE A 48 5.69 3.69 -3.19
C ILE A 48 4.66 3.77 -4.33
N ARG A 49 4.46 4.98 -4.86
CA ARG A 49 3.51 5.23 -5.94
C ARG A 49 3.88 4.49 -7.22
N GLU A 50 5.14 4.57 -7.61
CA GLU A 50 5.66 3.88 -8.78
C GLU A 50 5.54 2.35 -8.62
N ALA A 51 5.91 1.81 -7.46
CA ALA A 51 5.81 0.38 -7.19
C ALA A 51 4.37 -0.17 -7.21
N ALA A 52 3.39 0.65 -6.86
CA ALA A 52 1.98 0.27 -6.76
C ALA A 52 1.15 0.65 -8.01
N ALA A 53 1.72 1.35 -8.98
CA ALA A 53 0.99 1.90 -10.13
C ALA A 53 0.16 0.85 -10.89
N GLY A 54 0.66 -0.38 -11.02
CA GLY A 54 -0.04 -1.48 -11.69
C GLY A 54 -1.25 -2.06 -10.93
N TRP A 55 -1.54 -1.57 -9.72
CA TRP A 55 -2.67 -2.00 -8.90
C TRP A 55 -3.67 -0.88 -8.61
N ALA A 56 -3.52 0.28 -9.25
CA ALA A 56 -4.38 1.45 -9.01
C ALA A 56 -5.87 1.20 -9.30
N ASP A 57 -6.20 0.16 -10.08
CA ASP A 57 -7.56 -0.30 -10.34
C ASP A 57 -8.23 -0.94 -9.10
N ARG A 58 -7.46 -1.46 -8.15
CA ARG A 58 -7.98 -2.22 -6.98
C ARG A 58 -7.40 -1.82 -5.62
N VAL A 59 -6.31 -1.06 -5.61
CA VAL A 59 -5.66 -0.50 -4.42
C VAL A 59 -5.65 1.02 -4.53
N ASP A 60 -6.29 1.67 -3.56
CA ASP A 60 -6.21 3.11 -3.37
C ASP A 60 -4.86 3.47 -2.75
N LEU A 61 -4.15 4.41 -3.36
CA LEU A 61 -2.93 4.97 -2.78
C LEU A 61 -3.24 6.32 -2.16
N VAL A 62 -2.98 6.44 -0.85
CA VAL A 62 -3.17 7.68 -0.11
C VAL A 62 -1.85 8.09 0.51
N THR A 63 -1.40 9.30 0.20
CA THR A 63 -0.29 9.94 0.90
C THR A 63 -0.85 10.72 2.09
N ALA A 64 -0.34 10.47 3.29
CA ALA A 64 -0.78 11.17 4.51
C ALA A 64 0.35 11.33 5.52
N ALA A 65 0.17 12.23 6.49
CA ALA A 65 0.98 12.27 7.70
C ALA A 65 0.27 11.53 8.84
N CYS A 66 1.03 10.82 9.67
CA CYS A 66 0.55 10.20 10.90
C CYS A 66 1.48 10.55 12.08
N PRO A 67 1.31 11.73 12.71
CA PRO A 67 2.25 12.24 13.70
C PRO A 67 2.42 11.36 14.94
N HIS A 68 1.40 10.55 15.27
CA HIS A 68 1.42 9.64 16.42
C HIS A 68 2.21 8.35 16.17
N HIS A 69 2.59 8.06 14.93
CA HIS A 69 3.34 6.86 14.55
C HIS A 69 4.48 7.19 13.56
N PRO A 70 5.46 8.01 13.98
CA PRO A 70 6.54 8.49 13.11
C PRO A 70 7.48 7.37 12.65
N GLU A 71 7.48 6.22 13.31
CA GLU A 71 8.28 5.05 12.94
C GLU A 71 7.80 4.36 11.65
N ARG A 72 6.63 4.75 11.14
CA ARG A 72 5.96 4.07 10.02
C ARG A 72 6.12 4.87 8.74
N HIS A 73 6.54 4.17 7.70
CA HIS A 73 6.78 4.76 6.39
C HIS A 73 5.71 4.37 5.37
N ALA A 74 5.18 3.15 5.41
CA ALA A 74 4.07 2.75 4.55
C ALA A 74 3.34 1.52 5.08
N ILE A 75 2.04 1.42 4.78
CA ILE A 75 1.17 0.32 5.21
C ILE A 75 0.30 -0.14 4.04
N LEU A 76 0.31 -1.44 3.73
CA LEU A 76 -0.65 -2.04 2.82
C LEU A 76 -1.75 -2.73 3.63
N LEU A 77 -3.00 -2.41 3.34
CA LEU A 77 -4.18 -2.87 4.06
C LEU A 77 -5.16 -3.53 3.10
N ARG A 78 -5.62 -4.71 3.51
CA ARG A 78 -6.71 -5.43 2.86
C ARG A 78 -8.03 -4.68 3.00
N PRO A 79 -9.01 -4.93 2.10
CA PRO A 79 -10.37 -4.37 2.23
C PRO A 79 -11.04 -4.62 3.59
N ASP A 80 -10.61 -5.66 4.30
CA ASP A 80 -11.10 -6.02 5.64
C ASP A 80 -10.31 -5.35 6.79
N GLY A 81 -9.44 -4.39 6.47
CA GLY A 81 -8.63 -3.63 7.43
C GLY A 81 -7.40 -4.35 7.98
N HIS A 82 -7.10 -5.57 7.54
CA HIS A 82 -5.91 -6.30 7.99
C HIS A 82 -4.64 -5.80 7.29
N THR A 83 -3.56 -5.63 8.05
CA THR A 83 -2.27 -5.24 7.51
C THR A 83 -1.65 -6.39 6.71
N ALA A 84 -1.50 -6.20 5.40
CA ALA A 84 -0.89 -7.14 4.47
C ALA A 84 0.62 -6.96 4.34
N TRP A 85 1.12 -5.74 4.53
CA TRP A 85 2.54 -5.40 4.50
C TRP A 85 2.79 -4.08 5.26
N LEU A 86 3.99 -3.93 5.81
CA LEU A 86 4.39 -2.72 6.53
C LEU A 86 5.87 -2.40 6.26
N ARG A 87 6.18 -1.11 6.11
CA ARG A 87 7.54 -0.57 6.14
C ARG A 87 7.70 0.40 7.30
N THR A 88 8.73 0.19 8.09
CA THR A 88 9.16 1.05 9.20
C THR A 88 10.50 1.72 8.88
N ALA A 89 10.91 2.70 9.67
CA ALA A 89 12.20 3.38 9.49
C ALA A 89 13.42 2.43 9.59
N ASP A 90 13.30 1.35 10.38
CA ASP A 90 14.37 0.37 10.59
C ASP A 90 14.45 -0.69 9.48
N HIS A 91 13.48 -0.74 8.57
CA HIS A 91 13.49 -1.62 7.42
C HIS A 91 13.79 -0.76 6.19
N GLY A 92 14.81 -1.15 5.41
CA GLY A 92 15.36 -0.38 4.29
C GLY A 92 14.36 -0.10 3.15
N HIS A 93 14.81 -0.18 1.89
CA HIS A 93 13.96 0.11 0.73
C HIS A 93 12.64 -0.72 0.72
N ALA A 94 11.71 -0.38 -0.18
CA ALA A 94 10.37 -0.98 -0.32
C ALA A 94 10.36 -2.49 -0.68
N ASP A 95 11.33 -3.25 -0.19
CA ASP A 95 11.50 -4.68 -0.34
C ASP A 95 10.21 -5.39 0.08
N GLY A 96 9.72 -6.23 -0.81
CA GLY A 96 8.53 -7.04 -0.57
C GLY A 96 7.19 -6.35 -0.84
N LEU A 97 7.12 -5.03 -1.07
CA LEU A 97 5.83 -4.37 -1.40
C LEU A 97 5.22 -4.98 -2.66
N HIS A 98 6.02 -5.11 -3.73
CA HIS A 98 5.56 -5.71 -4.98
C HIS A 98 5.09 -7.16 -4.80
N GLN A 99 5.84 -7.96 -4.01
CA GLN A 99 5.43 -9.34 -3.68
C GLN A 99 4.13 -9.37 -2.86
N ALA A 100 3.95 -8.46 -1.91
CA ALA A 100 2.72 -8.37 -1.12
C ALA A 100 1.53 -7.97 -1.99
N LEU A 101 1.70 -6.99 -2.87
CA LEU A 101 0.67 -6.58 -3.84
C LEU A 101 0.29 -7.76 -4.76
N GLN A 102 1.28 -8.46 -5.30
CA GLN A 102 1.05 -9.66 -6.10
C GLN A 102 0.30 -10.76 -5.34
N HIS A 103 0.70 -11.02 -4.10
CA HIS A 103 0.13 -12.08 -3.28
C HIS A 103 -1.34 -11.81 -2.91
N TRP A 104 -1.66 -10.56 -2.53
CA TRP A 104 -2.99 -10.20 -2.01
C TRP A 104 -3.96 -9.70 -3.07
N TYR A 105 -3.46 -9.08 -4.15
CA TYR A 105 -4.28 -8.41 -5.16
C TYR A 105 -4.08 -8.96 -6.58
N GLY A 106 -3.24 -10.00 -6.74
CA GLY A 106 -2.94 -10.61 -8.02
C GLY A 106 -1.88 -9.83 -8.81
N PRO A 107 -1.60 -10.24 -10.07
CA PRO A 107 -0.57 -9.59 -10.88
C PRO A 107 -0.90 -8.12 -11.18
N ALA A 108 0.15 -7.31 -11.35
CA ALA A 108 0.01 -5.93 -11.79
C ALA A 108 -0.69 -5.88 -13.15
N THR A 109 -1.70 -5.03 -13.27
CA THR A 109 -2.25 -4.63 -14.55
C THR A 109 -1.25 -3.67 -15.18
N PRO A 110 -0.71 -3.95 -16.38
CA PRO A 110 0.08 -2.96 -17.09
C PRO A 110 -0.79 -1.73 -17.30
N SER A 111 -0.38 -0.59 -16.73
CA SER A 111 -1.00 0.70 -17.02
C SER A 111 -0.85 0.90 -18.53
N GLY A 112 -1.96 0.82 -19.26
CA GLY A 112 -1.96 0.63 -20.70
C GLY A 112 -1.04 1.61 -21.43
N ALA A 113 0.14 1.13 -21.81
CA ALA A 113 0.86 1.60 -22.98
C ALA A 113 0.68 0.52 -24.05
N ALA A 114 -0.14 0.87 -25.04
CA ALA A 114 -0.40 0.16 -26.28
C ALA A 114 -0.97 -1.27 -26.16
N SER A 115 -2.27 -1.39 -26.43
CA SER A 115 -2.72 -2.42 -27.37
C SER A 115 -1.98 -2.17 -28.70
N ALA A 116 -0.73 -2.62 -28.80
CA ALA A 116 -0.07 -2.74 -30.09
C ALA A 116 -0.71 -3.96 -30.74
N GLU A 117 -1.62 -3.68 -31.67
CA GLU A 117 -2.01 -4.58 -32.74
C GLU A 117 -0.73 -5.18 -33.35
N ALA A 118 -0.46 -6.43 -33.03
CA ALA A 118 0.33 -7.29 -33.90
C ALA A 118 -0.62 -8.38 -34.39
N SER A 119 -1.40 -7.97 -35.41
CA SER A 119 -2.10 -8.87 -36.31
C SER A 119 -1.19 -10.04 -36.67
N HIS A 120 -1.69 -11.24 -36.44
CA HIS A 120 -1.21 -12.42 -37.15
C HIS A 120 -1.50 -12.20 -38.64
N SER A 121 -0.42 -12.17 -39.43
CA SER A 121 -0.42 -12.51 -40.85
C SER A 121 0.63 -13.60 -41.06
#